data_AF-A0A3N5MTC4-F1
#
_entry.id   AF-A0A3N5MTC4-F1
#
_cell.length_a   1.000
_cell.length_b   1.000
_cell.length_c   1.000
_cell.angle_alpha   90.00
_cell.angle_beta   90.00
_cell.angle_gamma   90.00
#
_symmetry.space_group_name_H-M   'P 1'
#
loop_
_entity.id
_entity.type
_entity.pdbx_description
1 polymer ?
#
loop_
_entity_poly.entity_id
_entity_poly.type
_entity_poly.pdbx_seq_one_letter_code
_entity_poly.pdbx_strand_id
1 'polypeptide(L)'
;MVKSSEYMEAFFGVELNKKFEDMISELNDVEDSLKTLSKDIGKLGSNLGPEETKELNRECRAIAYENAQQIKDVRTFLDFYLKSDKTSTHIILERDAYMKLYQIFKWDGSDVRDLKRWLIELRELCDKIGLNPRDLINFKKLTAIPVPDEIVKFPVYAFDRQGYCLTGPAFDMVLHIDEVREKMAENSSS
;
A
#
# COMPACT_ATOMS: atom_id res chain seq x y z
N MET A 1 -27.45 -4.02 5.23
CA MET A 1 -26.42 -3.19 5.88
C MET A 1 -25.15 -3.34 5.07
N VAL A 2 -24.83 -2.33 4.26
CA VAL A 2 -23.55 -2.29 3.53
C VAL A 2 -22.44 -2.21 4.59
N LYS A 3 -21.48 -3.13 4.54
CA LYS A 3 -20.50 -3.33 5.61
C LYS A 3 -19.59 -2.09 5.69
N SER A 4 -19.30 -1.60 6.90
CA SER A 4 -18.49 -0.39 7.06
C SER A 4 -17.08 -0.50 6.47
N SER A 5 -16.59 -1.71 6.15
CA SER A 5 -15.31 -1.89 5.44
C SER A 5 -15.41 -1.56 3.95
N GLU A 6 -16.52 -1.86 3.26
CA GLU A 6 -16.73 -1.46 1.87
C GLU A 6 -16.81 0.08 1.74
N TYR A 7 -17.38 0.74 2.74
CA TYR A 7 -17.44 2.20 2.80
C TYR A 7 -16.07 2.83 3.04
N MET A 8 -15.21 2.21 3.86
CA MET A 8 -13.84 2.70 4.09
C MET A 8 -12.91 2.42 2.90
N GLU A 9 -13.01 1.25 2.26
CA GLU A 9 -12.27 0.93 1.04
C GLU A 9 -12.66 1.87 -0.12
N ALA A 10 -13.96 2.13 -0.30
CA ALA A 10 -14.43 3.12 -1.27
C ALA A 10 -13.97 4.55 -0.90
N PHE A 11 -13.99 4.92 0.37
CA PHE A 11 -13.58 6.26 0.83
C PHE A 11 -12.07 6.51 0.59
N PHE A 12 -11.20 5.55 0.90
CA PHE A 12 -9.76 5.70 0.71
C PHE A 12 -9.31 5.55 -0.75
N GLY A 13 -9.97 4.69 -1.54
CA GLY A 13 -9.75 4.61 -2.99
C GLY A 13 -10.14 5.91 -3.70
N VAL A 14 -11.27 6.51 -3.30
CA VAL A 14 -11.72 7.81 -3.81
C VAL A 14 -10.77 8.94 -3.40
N GLU A 15 -10.28 8.97 -2.16
CA GLU A 15 -9.34 10.02 -1.71
C GLU A 15 -7.97 9.90 -2.40
N LEU A 16 -7.49 8.68 -2.67
CA LEU A 16 -6.22 8.47 -3.36
C LEU A 16 -6.34 8.79 -4.86
N ASN A 17 -7.41 8.35 -5.52
CA ASN A 17 -7.70 8.73 -6.91
C ASN A 17 -7.82 10.25 -7.03
N LYS A 18 -8.51 10.89 -6.09
CA LYS A 18 -8.59 12.35 -6.04
C LYS A 18 -7.23 13.00 -5.87
N LYS A 19 -6.37 12.52 -4.95
CA LYS A 19 -4.99 13.03 -4.81
C LYS A 19 -4.17 12.86 -6.08
N PHE A 20 -4.39 11.78 -6.83
CA PHE A 20 -3.73 11.57 -8.13
C PHE A 20 -4.27 12.50 -9.21
N GLU A 21 -5.58 12.70 -9.30
CA GLU A 21 -6.21 13.67 -10.19
C GLU A 21 -5.72 15.09 -9.87
N ASP A 22 -5.68 15.45 -8.58
CA ASP A 22 -5.15 16.72 -8.08
C ASP A 22 -3.67 16.88 -8.51
N MET A 23 -2.85 15.84 -8.35
CA MET A 23 -1.44 15.86 -8.77
C MET A 23 -1.27 16.02 -10.30
N ILE A 24 -2.08 15.33 -11.10
CA ILE A 24 -2.08 15.50 -12.56
C ILE A 24 -2.48 16.93 -12.93
N SER A 25 -3.45 17.52 -12.22
CA SER A 25 -3.85 18.92 -12.38
C SER A 25 -2.72 19.88 -12.02
N GLU A 26 -2.05 19.68 -10.87
CA GLU A 26 -0.91 20.49 -10.45
C GLU A 26 0.24 20.42 -11.46
N LEU A 27 0.55 19.25 -11.99
CA LEU A 27 1.56 19.10 -13.05
C LEU A 27 1.16 19.85 -14.32
N ASN A 28 -0.13 19.87 -14.68
CA ASN A 28 -0.62 20.64 -15.82
C ASN A 28 -0.46 22.15 -15.58
N ASP A 29 -0.75 22.63 -14.37
CA ASP A 29 -0.59 24.05 -14.02
C ASP A 29 0.88 24.47 -14.03
N VAL A 30 1.79 23.60 -13.56
CA VAL A 30 3.24 23.82 -13.65
C VAL A 30 3.71 23.82 -15.11
N GLU A 31 3.25 22.89 -15.93
CA GLU A 31 3.53 22.84 -17.37
C GLU A 31 3.14 24.17 -18.05
N ASP A 32 1.93 24.67 -17.80
CA ASP A 32 1.43 25.90 -18.41
C ASP A 32 2.12 27.15 -17.87
N SER A 33 2.50 27.15 -16.59
CA SER A 33 3.32 28.20 -15.98
C SER A 33 4.70 28.29 -16.65
N LEU A 34 5.36 27.15 -16.87
CA LEU A 34 6.67 27.09 -17.54
C LEU A 34 6.60 27.51 -19.01
N LYS A 35 5.54 27.12 -19.74
CA LYS A 35 5.30 27.62 -21.11
C LYS A 35 5.09 29.12 -21.13
N THR A 36 4.36 29.66 -20.16
CA THR A 36 4.12 31.11 -20.04
C THR A 36 5.41 31.85 -19.74
N LEU A 37 6.20 31.35 -18.78
CA LEU A 37 7.53 31.87 -18.48
C LEU A 37 8.44 31.87 -19.71
N SER A 38 8.48 30.78 -20.48
CA SER A 38 9.25 30.71 -21.73
C SER A 38 8.82 31.78 -22.73
N LYS A 39 7.51 32.00 -22.89
CA LYS A 39 6.97 33.07 -23.77
C LYS A 39 7.37 34.46 -23.27
N ASP A 40 7.29 34.70 -21.96
CA ASP A 40 7.59 36.01 -21.38
C ASP A 40 9.09 36.33 -21.43
N ILE A 41 9.96 35.35 -21.18
CA ILE A 41 11.41 35.48 -21.43
C ILE A 41 11.66 35.87 -22.90
N GLY A 42 10.96 35.22 -23.83
CA GLY A 42 11.06 35.53 -25.26
C GLY A 42 10.67 36.98 -25.61
N LYS A 43 9.66 37.54 -24.93
CA LYS A 43 9.26 38.95 -25.13
C LYS A 43 10.31 39.94 -24.60
N LEU A 44 10.95 39.60 -23.48
CA LEU A 44 12.03 40.43 -22.91
C LEU A 44 13.24 40.53 -23.85
N GLY A 45 13.49 39.48 -24.65
CA GLY A 45 14.61 39.41 -25.61
C GLY A 45 14.65 40.52 -26.66
N SER A 46 13.49 41.10 -27.01
CA SER A 46 13.36 42.11 -28.08
C SER A 46 14.18 43.39 -27.86
N ASN A 47 14.45 43.74 -26.59
CA ASN A 47 15.03 45.02 -26.18
C ASN A 47 16.32 44.86 -25.36
N LEU A 48 16.92 43.68 -25.35
CA LEU A 48 18.16 43.43 -24.60
C LEU A 48 19.36 44.04 -25.31
N GLY A 49 20.28 44.61 -24.51
CA GLY A 49 21.49 45.29 -24.98
C GLY A 49 22.54 44.35 -25.56
N PRO A 50 23.67 44.09 -24.85
CA PRO A 50 24.77 43.29 -25.39
C PRO A 50 24.34 41.90 -25.90
N GLU A 51 25.03 41.37 -26.91
CA GLU A 51 24.73 40.05 -27.49
C GLU A 51 24.79 38.91 -26.46
N GLU A 52 25.71 38.99 -25.50
CA GLU A 52 25.80 38.03 -24.38
C GLU A 52 24.50 37.97 -23.56
N THR A 53 23.83 39.11 -23.37
CA THR A 53 22.53 39.16 -22.68
C THR A 53 21.40 38.55 -23.52
N LYS A 54 21.47 38.67 -24.85
CA LYS A 54 20.52 38.02 -25.76
C LYS A 54 20.71 36.51 -25.80
N GLU A 55 21.95 36.03 -25.73
CA GLU A 55 22.28 34.61 -25.68
C GLU A 55 21.77 33.97 -24.38
N LEU A 56 22.06 34.57 -23.23
CA LEU A 56 21.53 34.13 -21.92
C LEU A 56 19.99 34.11 -21.89
N ASN A 57 19.33 35.07 -22.55
CA ASN A 57 17.86 35.07 -22.67
C ASN A 57 17.34 33.88 -23.48
N ARG A 58 17.99 33.55 -24.61
CA ARG A 58 17.64 32.37 -25.43
C ARG A 58 17.83 31.08 -24.66
N GLU A 59 18.92 30.95 -23.91
CA GLU A 59 19.17 29.78 -23.06
C GLU A 59 18.12 29.64 -21.97
N CYS A 60 17.83 30.72 -21.22
CA CYS A 60 16.76 30.71 -20.21
C CYS A 60 15.41 30.31 -20.80
N ARG A 61 15.08 30.81 -21.99
CA ARG A 61 13.85 30.46 -22.70
C ARG A 61 13.80 28.98 -23.06
N ALA A 62 14.91 28.44 -23.55
CA ALA A 62 15.04 27.04 -23.93
C ALA A 62 14.87 26.13 -22.71
N ILE A 63 15.55 26.43 -21.60
CA ILE A 63 15.44 25.68 -20.33
C ILE A 63 14.00 25.67 -19.81
N ALA A 64 13.33 26.84 -19.79
CA ALA A 64 11.94 26.91 -19.36
C ALA A 64 11.01 26.05 -20.23
N TYR A 65 11.24 26.03 -21.56
CA TYR A 65 10.48 25.21 -22.48
C TYR A 65 10.76 23.71 -22.34
N GLU A 66 12.04 23.34 -22.18
CA GLU A 66 12.46 21.96 -21.99
C GLU A 66 11.89 21.37 -20.69
N ASN A 67 11.95 22.13 -19.59
CA ASN A 67 11.32 21.73 -18.34
C ASN A 67 9.80 21.57 -18.51
N ALA A 68 9.12 22.46 -19.27
CA ALA A 68 7.70 22.30 -19.56
C ALA A 68 7.42 20.98 -20.30
N GLN A 69 8.27 20.63 -21.27
CA GLN A 69 8.14 19.39 -22.03
C GLN A 69 8.39 18.15 -21.16
N GLN A 70 9.38 18.18 -20.27
CA GLN A 70 9.63 17.09 -19.32
C GLN A 70 8.46 16.89 -18.36
N ILE A 71 7.89 17.98 -17.81
CA ILE A 71 6.70 17.90 -16.95
C ILE A 71 5.50 17.32 -17.71
N LYS A 72 5.30 17.74 -18.97
CA LYS A 72 4.26 17.17 -19.84
C LYS A 72 4.45 15.66 -20.04
N ASP A 73 5.67 15.22 -20.28
CA ASP A 73 5.96 13.81 -20.52
C ASP A 73 5.71 12.97 -19.26
N VAL A 74 6.12 13.46 -18.09
CA VAL A 74 5.82 12.85 -16.78
C VAL A 74 4.31 12.79 -16.54
N ARG A 75 3.60 13.92 -16.74
CA ARG A 75 2.14 13.98 -16.59
C ARG A 75 1.43 12.99 -17.51
N THR A 76 1.85 12.91 -18.77
CA THR A 76 1.28 12.00 -19.77
C THR A 76 1.52 10.54 -19.39
N PHE A 77 2.73 10.23 -18.90
CA PHE A 77 3.05 8.90 -18.40
C PHE A 77 2.18 8.51 -17.20
N LEU A 78 2.03 9.41 -16.22
CA LEU A 78 1.19 9.18 -15.04
C LEU A 78 -0.29 9.01 -15.42
N ASP A 79 -0.82 9.87 -16.30
CA ASP A 79 -2.19 9.78 -16.81
C ASP A 79 -2.44 8.45 -17.53
N PHE A 80 -1.50 8.01 -18.38
CA PHE A 80 -1.57 6.71 -19.05
C PHE A 80 -1.54 5.55 -18.06
N TYR A 81 -0.60 5.57 -17.11
CA TYR A 81 -0.43 4.51 -16.12
C TYR A 81 -1.66 4.35 -15.23
N LEU A 82 -2.27 5.47 -14.83
CA LEU A 82 -3.42 5.50 -13.91
C LEU A 82 -4.76 5.26 -14.61
N LYS A 83 -4.92 5.67 -15.88
CA LYS A 83 -6.10 5.33 -16.70
C LYS A 83 -6.15 3.86 -17.08
N SER A 84 -5.03 3.13 -16.98
CA SER A 84 -5.06 1.68 -17.13
C SER A 84 -5.73 1.06 -15.88
N ASP A 85 -7.01 0.75 -16.02
CA ASP A 85 -7.93 0.24 -14.98
C ASP A 85 -7.37 -0.93 -14.13
N LYS A 86 -6.38 -1.65 -14.67
CA LYS A 86 -5.70 -2.76 -14.00
C LYS A 86 -4.59 -2.33 -13.03
N THR A 87 -3.92 -1.20 -13.29
CA THR A 87 -2.67 -0.86 -12.60
C THR A 87 -2.91 0.03 -11.38
N SER A 88 -3.83 0.99 -11.46
CA SER A 88 -4.30 1.77 -10.32
C SER A 88 -4.97 0.86 -9.27
N THR A 89 -5.80 -0.08 -9.71
CA THR A 89 -6.38 -1.13 -8.86
C THR A 89 -5.32 -1.98 -8.18
N HIS A 90 -4.26 -2.37 -8.91
CA HIS A 90 -3.16 -3.16 -8.35
C HIS A 90 -2.39 -2.40 -7.26
N ILE A 91 -2.05 -1.13 -7.49
CA ILE A 91 -1.35 -0.27 -6.51
C ILE A 91 -2.18 -0.09 -5.23
N ILE A 92 -3.50 0.11 -5.38
CA ILE A 92 -4.40 0.24 -4.24
C ILE A 92 -4.41 -1.06 -3.43
N LEU A 93 -4.53 -2.22 -4.09
CA LEU A 93 -4.54 -3.52 -3.43
C LEU A 93 -3.21 -3.86 -2.77
N GLU A 94 -2.07 -3.53 -3.38
CA GLU A 94 -0.74 -3.67 -2.76
C GLU A 94 -0.63 -2.82 -1.49
N ARG A 95 -1.05 -1.54 -1.56
CA ARG A 95 -1.07 -0.64 -0.41
C ARG A 95 -1.96 -1.19 0.71
N ASP A 96 -3.15 -1.68 0.38
CA ASP A 96 -4.07 -2.26 1.37
C ASP A 96 -3.49 -3.52 2.01
N ALA A 97 -2.81 -4.37 1.23
CA ALA A 97 -2.09 -5.53 1.73
C ALA A 97 -0.97 -5.11 2.70
N TYR A 98 -0.20 -4.07 2.39
CA TYR A 98 0.83 -3.52 3.29
C TYR A 98 0.24 -2.95 4.58
N MET A 99 -0.86 -2.20 4.50
CA MET A 99 -1.55 -1.67 5.67
C MET A 99 -2.08 -2.79 6.56
N LYS A 100 -2.62 -3.85 5.95
CA LYS A 100 -3.10 -5.04 6.67
C LYS A 100 -1.96 -5.79 7.34
N LEU A 101 -0.83 -5.96 6.65
CA LEU A 101 0.40 -6.53 7.23
C LEU A 101 0.87 -5.71 8.43
N TYR A 102 0.90 -4.39 8.32
CA TYR A 102 1.28 -3.52 9.43
C TYR A 102 0.34 -3.68 10.63
N GLN A 103 -0.98 -3.74 10.39
CA GLN A 103 -1.98 -4.01 11.43
C GLN A 103 -1.72 -5.35 12.13
N ILE A 104 -1.47 -6.41 11.36
CA ILE A 104 -1.12 -7.74 11.87
C ILE A 104 0.16 -7.70 12.72
N PHE A 105 1.22 -7.03 12.25
CA PHE A 105 2.47 -6.89 13.01
C PHE A 105 2.35 -6.03 14.26
N LYS A 106 1.32 -5.19 14.36
CA LYS A 106 1.00 -4.37 15.53
C LYS A 106 -0.04 -5.03 16.44
N TRP A 107 -0.46 -6.26 16.16
CA TRP A 107 -1.33 -7.01 17.05
C TRP A 107 -0.71 -7.08 18.45
N ASP A 108 -1.50 -6.74 19.46
CA ASP A 108 -1.06 -6.57 20.85
C ASP A 108 -1.22 -7.83 21.70
N GLY A 109 -1.75 -8.91 21.12
CA GLY A 109 -2.01 -10.16 21.83
C GLY A 109 -3.33 -10.23 22.58
N SER A 110 -4.27 -9.31 22.30
CA SER A 110 -5.54 -9.23 23.02
C SER A 110 -6.51 -10.37 22.68
N ASP A 111 -6.77 -10.61 21.39
CA ASP A 111 -7.68 -11.65 20.89
C ASP A 111 -7.18 -12.22 19.54
N VAL A 112 -6.96 -13.54 19.47
CA VAL A 112 -6.55 -14.23 18.22
C VAL A 112 -7.64 -14.26 17.15
N ARG A 113 -8.91 -14.03 17.48
CA ARG A 113 -10.03 -14.03 16.51
C ARG A 113 -9.96 -12.79 15.62
N ASP A 114 -9.52 -11.66 16.15
CA ASP A 114 -9.23 -10.47 15.37
C ASP A 114 -8.05 -10.72 14.42
N LEU A 115 -6.97 -11.34 14.93
CA LEU A 115 -5.84 -11.74 14.10
C LEU A 115 -6.26 -12.69 12.97
N LYS A 116 -7.09 -13.70 13.26
CA LYS A 116 -7.68 -14.60 12.26
C LYS A 116 -8.44 -13.82 11.19
N ARG A 117 -9.31 -12.88 11.60
CA ARG A 117 -10.08 -12.05 10.67
C ARG A 117 -9.15 -11.26 9.74
N TRP A 118 -8.12 -10.62 10.28
CA TRP A 118 -7.15 -9.86 9.48
C TRP A 118 -6.33 -10.73 8.52
N LEU A 119 -6.02 -11.97 8.90
CA LEU A 119 -5.32 -12.92 8.03
C LEU A 119 -6.20 -13.38 6.86
N ILE A 120 -7.50 -13.49 7.05
CA ILE A 120 -8.47 -13.77 5.97
C ILE A 120 -8.52 -12.58 5.01
N GLU A 121 -8.69 -11.36 5.54
CA GLU A 121 -8.69 -10.13 4.74
C GLU A 121 -7.39 -9.95 3.94
N LEU A 122 -6.24 -10.21 4.55
CA LEU A 122 -4.94 -10.18 3.86
C LEU A 122 -4.88 -11.20 2.72
N ARG A 123 -5.42 -12.40 2.92
CA ARG A 123 -5.45 -13.42 1.86
C ARG A 123 -6.28 -12.97 0.67
N GLU A 124 -7.46 -12.43 0.92
CA GLU A 124 -8.33 -11.91 -0.14
C GLU A 124 -7.66 -10.78 -0.94
N LEU A 125 -6.88 -9.92 -0.26
CA LEU A 125 -6.07 -8.89 -0.92
C LEU A 125 -4.95 -9.50 -1.77
N CYS A 126 -4.17 -10.41 -1.17
CA CYS A 126 -3.06 -11.10 -1.85
C CYS A 126 -3.52 -11.90 -3.08
N ASP A 127 -4.67 -12.58 -3.01
CA ASP A 127 -5.24 -13.35 -4.12
C ASP A 127 -5.54 -12.46 -5.34
N LYS A 128 -5.97 -11.21 -5.12
CA LYS A 128 -6.24 -10.24 -6.19
C LYS A 128 -4.98 -9.71 -6.86
N ILE A 129 -3.83 -9.75 -6.18
CA ILE A 129 -2.53 -9.25 -6.68
C ILE A 129 -1.52 -10.36 -6.97
N GLY A 130 -1.90 -11.63 -6.81
CA GLY A 130 -1.04 -12.78 -7.11
C GLY A 130 0.09 -13.02 -6.09
N LEU A 131 -0.08 -12.56 -4.85
CA LEU A 131 0.86 -12.79 -3.76
C LEU A 131 0.42 -13.95 -2.85
N ASN A 132 1.36 -14.56 -2.14
CA ASN A 132 1.07 -15.57 -1.12
C ASN A 132 1.29 -14.97 0.28
N PRO A 133 0.26 -14.90 1.14
CA PRO A 133 0.37 -14.34 2.49
C PRO A 133 1.45 -15.00 3.36
N ARG A 134 1.76 -16.28 3.12
CA ARG A 134 2.78 -17.02 3.88
C ARG A 134 4.19 -16.49 3.69
N ASP A 135 4.46 -15.89 2.54
CA ASP A 135 5.78 -15.32 2.22
C ASP A 135 5.96 -13.94 2.88
N LEU A 136 4.85 -13.31 3.27
CA LEU A 136 4.82 -11.95 3.82
C LEU A 136 4.81 -11.93 5.36
N ILE A 137 4.36 -13.02 6.00
CA ILE A 137 4.16 -13.08 7.44
C ILE A 137 5.21 -13.96 8.13
N ASN A 138 5.92 -13.36 9.08
CA ASN A 138 6.73 -14.11 10.04
C ASN A 138 5.93 -14.40 11.31
N PHE A 139 5.24 -15.54 11.34
CA PHE A 139 4.40 -15.97 12.47
C PHE A 139 5.15 -16.07 13.80
N LYS A 140 6.47 -16.31 13.80
CA LYS A 140 7.27 -16.32 15.05
C LYS A 140 7.27 -14.98 15.78
N LYS A 141 6.95 -13.89 15.08
CA LYS A 141 6.86 -12.54 15.66
C LYS A 141 5.45 -12.17 16.11
N LEU A 142 4.46 -13.01 15.83
CA LEU A 142 3.05 -12.75 16.10
C LEU A 142 2.56 -13.38 17.41
N THR A 143 3.41 -14.03 18.21
CA THR A 143 3.04 -14.59 19.52
C THR A 143 3.21 -13.55 20.62
N ALA A 144 2.12 -13.17 21.29
CA ALA A 144 2.17 -12.19 22.37
C ALA A 144 2.72 -12.75 23.68
N ILE A 145 2.49 -14.05 23.91
CA ILE A 145 3.06 -14.84 25.01
C ILE A 145 3.80 -16.01 24.37
N PRO A 146 4.97 -16.43 24.91
CA PRO A 146 5.61 -17.66 24.48
C PRO A 146 4.63 -18.83 24.52
N VAL A 147 4.61 -19.63 23.46
CA VAL A 147 3.79 -20.84 23.41
C VAL A 147 4.30 -21.80 24.50
N PRO A 148 3.42 -22.31 25.40
CA PRO A 148 3.85 -23.27 26.43
C PRO A 148 4.50 -24.52 25.83
N ASP A 149 5.60 -24.99 26.44
CA ASP A 149 6.43 -26.10 25.93
C ASP A 149 5.61 -27.39 25.69
N GLU A 150 4.58 -27.61 26.51
CA GLU A 150 3.66 -28.74 26.43
C GLU A 150 2.85 -28.80 25.12
N ILE A 151 2.53 -27.65 24.51
CA ILE A 151 1.77 -27.57 23.25
C ILE A 151 2.64 -27.15 22.07
N VAL A 152 3.96 -27.01 22.25
CA VAL A 152 4.87 -26.50 21.22
C VAL A 152 4.96 -27.41 19.98
N LYS A 153 4.59 -28.70 20.15
CA LYS A 153 4.53 -29.69 19.07
C LYS A 153 3.25 -29.56 18.22
N PHE A 154 2.26 -28.84 18.71
CA PHE A 154 1.04 -28.52 17.97
C PHE A 154 1.30 -27.32 17.05
N PRO A 155 0.74 -27.26 15.82
CA PRO A 155 0.99 -26.17 14.88
C PRO A 155 0.29 -24.87 15.33
N VAL A 156 0.87 -24.22 16.33
CA VAL A 156 0.41 -22.95 16.90
C VAL A 156 1.18 -21.80 16.24
N TYR A 157 0.45 -20.84 15.69
CA TYR A 157 1.00 -19.69 14.97
C TYR A 157 0.95 -18.39 15.77
N ALA A 158 -0.04 -18.25 16.65
CA ALA A 158 -0.17 -17.15 17.57
C ALA A 158 -0.89 -17.62 18.84
N PHE A 159 -0.58 -17.00 19.97
CA PHE A 159 -1.17 -17.30 21.27
C PHE A 159 -1.52 -15.98 21.96
N ASP A 160 -2.78 -15.81 22.36
CA ASP A 160 -3.24 -14.59 23.04
C ASP A 160 -3.20 -14.72 24.57
N ARG A 161 -3.51 -13.60 25.23
CA ARG A 161 -3.55 -13.51 26.69
C ARG A 161 -4.73 -14.25 27.33
N GLN A 162 -5.72 -14.67 26.55
CA GLN A 162 -6.92 -15.35 27.01
C GLN A 162 -6.78 -16.88 26.94
N GLY A 163 -5.66 -17.40 26.46
CA GLY A 163 -5.41 -18.83 26.34
C GLY A 163 -5.92 -19.43 25.03
N TYR A 164 -6.27 -18.61 24.03
CA TYR A 164 -6.62 -19.07 22.71
C TYR A 164 -5.42 -19.03 21.77
N CYS A 165 -5.36 -20.03 20.90
CA CYS A 165 -4.32 -20.18 19.90
C CYS A 165 -4.89 -20.10 18.49
N LEU A 166 -4.14 -19.45 17.61
CA LEU A 166 -4.34 -19.52 16.17
C LEU A 166 -3.61 -20.75 15.62
N THR A 167 -4.34 -21.62 14.95
CA THR A 167 -3.83 -22.91 14.47
C THR A 167 -4.50 -23.31 13.14
N GLY A 168 -4.31 -24.56 12.72
CA GLY A 168 -4.83 -25.11 11.49
C GLY A 168 -3.88 -24.88 10.31
N PRO A 169 -3.87 -25.77 9.31
CA PRO A 169 -2.93 -25.69 8.18
C PRO A 169 -3.02 -24.36 7.42
N ALA A 170 -4.15 -23.67 7.47
CA ALA A 170 -4.35 -22.40 6.80
C ALA A 170 -4.44 -21.20 7.77
N PHE A 171 -3.98 -21.33 9.03
CA PHE A 171 -4.06 -20.28 10.05
C PHE A 171 -5.50 -19.79 10.28
N ASP A 172 -6.46 -20.70 10.18
CA ASP A 172 -7.90 -20.44 10.08
C ASP A 172 -8.68 -21.03 11.25
N MET A 173 -8.02 -21.77 12.14
CA MET A 173 -8.63 -22.36 13.31
C MET A 173 -8.25 -21.56 14.56
N VAL A 174 -9.20 -21.45 15.48
CA VAL A 174 -8.97 -20.91 16.82
C VAL A 174 -9.39 -21.99 17.79
N LEU A 175 -8.47 -22.37 18.69
CA LEU A 175 -8.72 -23.37 19.73
C LEU A 175 -8.26 -22.82 21.07
N HIS A 176 -8.97 -23.14 22.14
CA HIS A 176 -8.50 -22.91 23.49
C HIS A 176 -7.37 -23.89 23.83
N ILE A 177 -6.45 -23.51 24.71
CA ILE A 177 -5.32 -24.35 25.13
C ILE A 177 -5.78 -25.73 25.65
N ASP A 178 -6.90 -25.79 26.35
CA ASP A 178 -7.43 -27.05 26.88
C ASP A 178 -7.90 -27.99 25.76
N GLU A 179 -8.55 -27.45 24.72
CA GLU A 179 -8.94 -28.24 23.53
C GLU A 179 -7.73 -28.76 22.76
N VAL A 180 -6.63 -27.99 22.75
CA VAL A 180 -5.36 -28.44 22.16
C VAL A 180 -4.77 -29.60 22.95
N ARG A 181 -4.77 -29.50 24.29
CA ARG A 181 -4.27 -30.57 25.17
C ARG A 181 -5.06 -31.86 24.98
N GLU A 182 -6.38 -31.77 24.88
CA GLU A 182 -7.26 -32.92 24.61
C GLU A 182 -6.91 -33.58 23.26
N LYS A 183 -6.81 -32.79 22.18
CA LYS A 183 -6.44 -33.31 20.85
C LYS A 183 -5.05 -33.93 20.81
N MET A 184 -4.10 -33.40 21.58
CA MET A 184 -2.77 -34.00 21.69
C MET A 184 -2.81 -35.33 22.44
N ALA A 185 -3.61 -35.44 23.51
CA ALA A 185 -3.79 -36.68 24.25
C ALA A 185 -4.46 -37.77 23.41
N GLU A 186 -5.50 -37.42 22.63
CA GLU A 186 -6.18 -38.34 21.72
C GLU A 186 -5.23 -38.89 20.63
N ASN A 187 -4.44 -38.01 20.02
CA ASN A 187 -3.46 -38.41 18.99
C ASN A 187 -2.25 -39.18 19.55
N SER A 188 -1.95 -39.05 20.84
CA SER A 188 -0.87 -39.81 21.50
C SER A 188 -1.32 -41.22 21.94
N SER A 189 -2.63 -41.45 21.99
CA SER A 189 -3.26 -42.70 22.44
C SER A 189 -3.68 -43.61 21.28
N SER A 190 -3.41 -43.18 20.03
CA SER A 190 -3.70 -43.88 18.77
C SER A 190 -2.39 -44.31 18.10
#